data_AF-A0A350Y579-F1
#
_entry.id   AF-A0A350Y579-F1
#
_cell.length_a   1.000
_cell.length_b   1.000
_cell.length_c   1.000
_cell.angle_alpha   90.00
_cell.angle_beta   90.00
_cell.angle_gamma   90.00
#
_symmetry.space_group_name_H-M   'P 1'
#
loop_
_entity.id
_entity.type
_entity.pdbx_description
1 polymer ?
#
loop_
_entity_poly.entity_id
_entity_poly.type
_entity_poly.pdbx_seq_one_letter_code
_entity_poly.pdbx_strand_id
1 'polypeptide(L)' 'MATEALGWLGVPLAIAAGTMRGGTPFLFVSLGECLTEKSGKINLGLEGTLLTGAMSAYAISYLTQSPWLGVIVAGLAG' A
#
# COMPACT_ATOMS: atom_id res chain seq x y z
N MET A 1 -1.63 -18.17 16.64
CA MET A 1 -2.70 -19.12 17.06
C MET A 1 -3.90 -19.15 16.10
N ALA A 2 -4.29 -18.06 15.40
CA ALA A 2 -5.38 -18.10 14.41
C ALA A 2 -4.99 -18.64 13.02
N THR A 3 -3.74 -18.47 12.58
CA THR A 3 -3.29 -18.84 11.23
C THR A 3 -3.20 -20.36 11.02
N GLU A 4 -2.92 -21.12 12.08
CA GLU A 4 -2.84 -22.59 12.00
C GLU A 4 -4.23 -23.25 11.85
N ALA A 5 -5.30 -22.55 12.24
CA ALA A 5 -6.66 -23.07 12.18
C ALA A 5 -7.25 -23.13 10.76
N LEU A 6 -6.71 -22.35 9.81
CA LEU A 6 -7.23 -22.22 8.44
C LEU A 6 -6.39 -23.00 7.40
N GLY A 7 -5.22 -23.54 7.80
CA GLY A 7 -4.32 -24.23 6.88
C GLY A 7 -4.02 -23.41 5.61
N TRP A 8 -4.04 -24.07 4.45
CA TRP A 8 -3.80 -23.44 3.15
C TRP A 8 -4.81 -22.36 2.76
N LEU A 9 -6.01 -22.35 3.37
CA LEU A 9 -7.03 -21.32 3.11
C LEU A 9 -6.69 -19.98 3.76
N GLY A 10 -5.79 -19.96 4.75
CA GLY A 10 -5.32 -18.72 5.37
C GLY A 10 -4.62 -17.78 4.38
N VAL A 11 -3.91 -18.33 3.39
CA VAL A 11 -3.18 -17.55 2.37
C VAL A 11 -4.14 -16.76 1.45
N PRO A 12 -5.10 -17.38 0.74
CA PRO A 12 -6.01 -16.64 -0.13
C PRO A 12 -6.90 -15.66 0.67
N LEU A 13 -7.29 -16.01 1.89
CA LEU A 13 -8.04 -15.09 2.77
C LEU A 13 -7.21 -13.87 3.18
N ALA A 14 -5.94 -14.06 3.55
CA ALA A 14 -5.05 -12.96 3.89
C ALA A 14 -4.80 -12.03 2.68
N ILE A 15 -4.64 -12.61 1.48
CA ILE A 15 -4.54 -11.84 0.24
C ILE A 15 -5.83 -11.03 0.00
N ALA A 16 -7.00 -11.67 0.06
CA ALA A 16 -8.28 -10.99 -0.15
C ALA A 16 -8.55 -9.88 0.88
N ALA A 17 -8.24 -10.12 2.15
CA ALA A 17 -8.36 -9.10 3.19
C ALA A 17 -7.36 -7.94 2.99
N GLY A 18 -6.13 -8.26 2.56
CA GLY A 18 -5.09 -7.30 2.23
C GLY A 18 -5.46 -6.41 1.04
N THR A 19 -5.98 -7.01 -0.04
CA THR A 19 -6.39 -6.27 -1.24
C THR A 19 -7.58 -5.35 -0.97
N MET A 20 -8.55 -5.77 -0.16
CA MET A 20 -9.66 -4.88 0.23
C MET A 20 -9.18 -3.67 1.02
N ARG A 21 -8.23 -3.85 1.95
CA ARG A 21 -7.74 -2.77 2.81
C ARG A 21 -6.76 -1.85 2.07
N GLY A 22 -5.91 -2.41 1.21
CA GLY A 22 -4.94 -1.67 0.40
C GLY A 22 -5.54 -1.02 -0.85
N GLY A 23 -6.66 -1.55 -1.37
CA GLY A 23 -7.28 -1.07 -2.59
C GLY A 23 -7.89 0.33 -2.46
N THR A 24 -8.46 0.67 -1.30
CA THR A 24 -9.07 2.00 -1.07
C THR A 24 -8.09 3.16 -1.27
N PRO A 25 -6.90 3.20 -0.63
CA PRO A 25 -5.92 4.26 -0.91
C PRO A 25 -5.39 4.21 -2.35
N PHE A 26 -5.26 3.02 -2.94
CA PHE A 26 -4.84 2.85 -4.33
C PHE A 26 -5.81 3.51 -5.32
N LEU A 27 -7.12 3.36 -5.10
CA LEU A 27 -8.15 3.98 -5.95
C LEU A 27 -8.09 5.50 -5.92
N PHE A 28 -7.79 6.10 -4.76
CA PHE A 28 -7.61 7.56 -4.67
C PHE A 28 -6.42 8.04 -5.49
N VAL A 29 -5.33 7.28 -5.48
CA VAL A 29 -4.13 7.59 -6.25
C VAL A 29 -4.40 7.45 -7.75
N SER A 30 -5.01 6.36 -8.20
CA SER A 30 -5.39 6.15 -9.60
C SER A 30 -6.38 7.20 -10.11
N LEU A 31 -7.32 7.65 -9.27
CA LEU A 31 -8.22 8.75 -9.61
C LEU A 31 -7.43 10.06 -9.83
N GLY A 32 -6.48 10.38 -8.94
CA GLY A 32 -5.61 11.54 -9.07
C GLY A 32 -4.80 11.51 -10.37
N GLU A 33 -4.25 10.34 -10.72
CA GLU A 33 -3.52 10.14 -11.97
C GLU A 33 -4.41 10.39 -13.21
N CYS A 34 -5.61 9.79 -13.23
CA CYS A 34 -6.60 9.99 -14.30
C CYS A 34 -6.95 11.48 -14.50
N LEU A 35 -7.07 12.24 -13.40
CA LEU A 35 -7.31 13.68 -13.46
C LEU A 35 -6.11 14.45 -14.01
N THR A 36 -4.88 14.10 -13.60
CA THR A 36 -3.67 14.73 -14.13
C THR A 36 -3.45 14.42 -15.61
N GLU A 37 -3.78 13.21 -16.04
CA GLU A 37 -3.69 12.80 -17.44
C GLU A 37 -4.66 13.60 -18.32
N LYS A 38 -5.89 13.84 -17.83
CA LYS A 38 -6.86 14.75 -18.49
C LYS A 38 -6.34 16.19 -18.63
N SER A 39 -5.45 16.62 -17.72
CA SER A 39 -4.80 17.94 -17.77
C SER A 39 -3.58 17.99 -18.71
N GLY A 40 -3.26 16.89 -19.40
CA GLY A 40 -2.14 16.78 -20.33
C GLY A 40 -0.79 16.55 -19.66
N LYS A 41 -0.76 16.22 -18.36
CA LYS A 41 0.46 15.86 -17.64
C LYS A 41 0.37 14.42 -17.13
N ILE A 42 1.15 13.53 -17.75
CA ILE A 42 1.24 12.12 -17.37
C ILE A 42 2.39 11.96 -16.38
N ASN A 43 2.11 11.45 -15.17
CA ASN A 43 3.13 11.23 -14.15
C ASN A 43 3.44 9.73 -14.00
N LEU A 44 4.36 9.24 -14.83
CA LEU A 44 4.81 7.84 -14.77
C LEU A 44 5.59 7.50 -13.49
N GLY A 45 6.10 8.51 -12.77
CA GLY A 45 6.81 8.33 -11.51
C GLY A 45 5.90 7.94 -10.34
N LEU A 46 4.59 8.19 -10.46
CA LEU A 46 3.62 7.99 -9.39
C LEU A 46 3.44 6.52 -9.01
N GLU A 47 3.57 5.59 -9.96
CA GLU A 47 3.58 4.15 -9.70
C GLU A 47 4.78 3.77 -8.80
N GLY A 48 5.95 4.36 -9.06
CA GLY A 48 7.15 4.16 -8.26
C GLY A 48 7.06 4.80 -6.87
N THR A 49 6.51 6.02 -6.78
CA THR A 49 6.27 6.71 -5.50
C THR A 49 5.36 5.88 -4.60
N LEU A 50 4.28 5.32 -5.15
CA LEU A 50 3.35 4.49 -4.40
C LEU A 50 4.02 3.19 -3.90
N LEU A 51 4.77 2.50 -4.76
CA LEU A 51 5.48 1.27 -4.37
C LEU A 51 6.54 1.56 -3.30
N THR A 52 7.30 2.65 -3.45
CA THR A 52 8.36 3.05 -2.51
C THR A 52 7.77 3.43 -1.15
N GLY A 53 6.67 4.18 -1.13
CA GLY A 53 5.93 4.49 0.09
C GLY A 53 5.38 3.23 0.78
N ALA A 54 4.76 2.32 0.03
CA ALA A 54 4.20 1.08 0.59
C ALA A 54 5.28 0.16 1.18
N MET A 55 6.41 -0.02 0.47
CA MET A 55 7.51 -0.87 0.93
C MET A 55 8.24 -0.27 2.13
N SER A 56 8.48 1.05 2.14
CA SER A 56 9.09 1.73 3.28
C SER A 56 8.18 1.72 4.51
N ALA A 57 6.87 1.93 4.35
CA ALA A 57 5.88 1.81 5.41
C ALA A 57 5.92 0.43 6.07
N TYR A 58 5.93 -0.62 5.23
CA TYR A 58 5.97 -2.01 5.68
C TYR A 58 7.28 -2.30 6.44
N ALA A 59 8.43 -1.94 5.86
CA ALA A 59 9.74 -2.19 6.46
C ALA A 59 9.87 -1.54 7.84
N ILE A 60 9.48 -0.26 7.96
CA ILE A 60 9.57 0.47 9.23
C ILE A 60 8.55 -0.02 10.24
N SER A 61 7.30 -0.28 9.82
CA SER A 61 6.29 -0.84 10.72
C SER A 61 6.71 -2.19 11.27
N TYR A 62 7.35 -3.02 10.43
CA TYR A 62 7.87 -4.32 10.83
C TYR A 62 9.07 -4.21 11.78
N LEU A 63 10.06 -3.36 11.49
CA LEU A 63 11.26 -3.24 12.32
C LEU A 63 10.99 -2.53 13.66
N THR A 64 10.15 -1.50 13.65
CA THR A 64 9.87 -0.68 14.85
C THR A 64 8.68 -1.17 15.65
N GLN A 65 7.91 -2.12 15.11
CA GLN A 65 6.62 -2.58 15.66
C GLN A 65 5.60 -1.42 15.85
N SER A 66 5.82 -0.28 15.19
CA SER A 66 4.98 0.91 15.27
C SER A 66 4.41 1.26 13.90
N PRO A 67 3.10 1.05 13.66
CA PRO A 67 2.46 1.40 12.39
C PRO A 67 2.57 2.89 12.05
N TRP A 68 2.54 3.75 13.07
CA TRP A 68 2.58 5.21 12.88
C TRP A 68 3.93 5.70 12.37
N LEU A 69 5.03 5.09 12.83
CA LEU A 69 6.36 5.39 12.29
C LEU A 69 6.45 4.98 10.82
N GLY A 70 5.82 3.86 10.44
CA GLY A 70 5.70 3.45 9.05
C GLY A 70 4.99 4.49 8.19
N VAL A 71 3.87 5.05 8.65
CA VAL A 71 3.12 6.09 7.94
C VAL A 71 3.97 7.35 7.72
N ILE A 72 4.70 7.79 8.75
CA ILE A 72 5.58 8.97 8.65
C ILE A 72 6.68 8.74 7.62
N VAL A 73 7.35 7.59 7.67
CA VAL A 73 8.43 7.29 6.73
C VAL A 73 7.90 7.13 5.30
N ALA A 74 6.72 6.53 5.13
CA ALA A 74 6.09 6.41 3.82
C ALA A 74 5.89 7.76 3.14
N GLY A 75 5.39 8.76 3.87
CA GLY A 75 5.18 10.12 3.35
C GLY A 75 6.47 10.91 3.13
N LEU A 76 7.59 10.51 3.76
CA LEU A 76 8.91 11.08 3.48
C LEU A 76 9.60 10.41 2.28
N ALA A 77 9.26 9.15 2.00
CA ALA A 77 9.86 8.36 0.94
C ALA A 77 9.26 8.64 -0.45
N GLY A 78 8.09 9.29 -0.52
CA GLY A 78 7.38 9.55 -1.78
C GLY A 78 6.21 10.50 -1.65
#